data_AF-A0A1I8CK34-F1
#
_entry.id   AF-A0A1I8CK34-F1
#
_cell.length_a   1.000
_cell.length_b   1.000
_cell.length_c   1.000
_cell.angle_alpha   90.00
_cell.angle_beta   90.00
_cell.angle_gamma   90.00
#
_symmetry.space_group_name_H-M   'P 1'
#
loop_
_entity.id
_entity.type
_entity.pdbx_description
1 polymer ?
#
loop_
_entity_poly.entity_id
_entity_poly.type
_entity_poly.pdbx_seq_one_letter_code
_entity_poly.pdbx_strand_id
1 'polypeptide(L)'
;MFSKIHIPADREENILRRDGYTYLLAVIVLQKGKKLGLGIRHVQNRVLVSKIEADSLAAECLHLGDRVCEVGGTVVSDKGGFHI
;
A
#
# COMPACT_ATOMS: atom_id res chain seq x y z
N MET A 1 -13.02 0.20 11.43
CA MET A 1 -12.71 1.59 11.83
C MET A 1 -11.25 1.83 11.44
N PHE A 2 -10.97 2.68 10.44
CA PHE A 2 -9.60 2.99 10.03
C PHE A 2 -9.01 3.98 11.01
N SER A 3 -8.27 3.48 12.00
CA SER A 3 -7.34 4.30 12.74
C SER A 3 -6.26 4.75 11.77
N LYS A 4 -6.10 6.06 11.53
CA LYS A 4 -4.90 6.61 10.89
C LYS A 4 -3.70 6.18 11.74
N ILE A 5 -2.99 5.13 11.32
CA ILE A 5 -1.84 4.63 12.06
C ILE A 5 -0.66 5.53 11.72
N HIS A 6 -0.03 6.10 12.75
CA HIS A 6 1.23 6.80 12.61
C HIS A 6 2.27 5.84 12.04
N ILE A 7 2.99 6.24 11.00
CA ILE A 7 4.02 5.40 10.38
C ILE A 7 5.15 5.24 11.41
N PRO A 8 5.53 4.00 11.79
CA PRO A 8 6.65 3.76 12.70
C PRO A 8 7.96 4.33 12.15
N ALA A 9 8.85 4.83 13.02
CA ALA A 9 10.09 5.52 12.62
C ALA A 9 11.01 4.66 11.73
N ASP A 10 11.11 3.36 12.00
CA ASP A 10 11.85 2.39 11.20
C ASP A 10 11.33 2.26 9.76
N ARG A 11 10.04 2.54 9.55
CA ARG A 11 9.43 2.55 8.21
C ARG A 11 9.44 3.94 7.56
N GLU A 12 9.58 5.01 8.34
CA GLU A 12 9.70 6.35 7.79
C GLU A 12 10.98 6.52 6.98
N GLU A 13 12.08 5.87 7.38
CA GLU A 13 13.35 5.88 6.64
C GLU A 13 13.22 5.33 5.21
N ASN A 14 12.26 4.43 4.99
CA ASN A 14 11.97 3.83 3.69
C ASN A 14 11.10 4.72 2.78
N ILE A 15 10.56 5.82 3.30
CA ILE A 15 9.61 6.67 2.60
C ILE A 15 10.25 8.02 2.29
N LEU A 16 10.56 8.24 1.01
CA LEU A 16 10.87 9.58 0.53
C LEU A 16 9.58 10.41 0.44
N ARG A 17 9.29 11.17 1.50
CA ARG A 17 8.15 12.09 1.54
C ARG A 17 8.30 13.19 0.50
N ARG A 18 7.19 13.52 -0.15
CA ARG A 18 7.08 14.61 -1.12
C ARG A 18 5.90 15.50 -0.75
N ASP A 19 6.08 16.80 -0.96
CA ASP A 19 5.01 17.77 -0.75
C ASP A 19 3.80 17.45 -1.63
N GLY A 20 2.61 17.70 -1.08
CA GLY A 20 1.33 17.43 -1.75
C GLY A 20 0.83 15.98 -1.62
N TYR A 21 1.52 15.10 -0.90
CA TYR A 21 1.10 13.72 -0.67
C TYR A 21 0.83 13.42 0.81
N THR A 22 -0.19 12.60 1.07
CA THR A 22 -0.44 12.01 2.39
C THR A 22 0.03 10.57 2.39
N TYR A 23 0.82 10.21 3.40
CA TYR A 23 1.33 8.86 3.59
C TYR A 23 0.62 8.20 4.76
N LEU A 24 0.23 6.94 4.58
CA LEU A 24 -0.57 6.18 5.54
C LEU A 24 -0.02 4.76 5.61
N LEU A 25 0.03 4.18 6.82
CA LEU A 25 0.24 2.75 6.99
C LEU A 25 -1.11 2.04 7.04
N ALA A 26 -1.39 1.22 6.03
CA ALA A 26 -2.55 0.34 6.01
C ALA A 26 -2.16 -1.06 6.52
N VAL A 27 -2.91 -1.58 7.50
CA VAL A 27 -2.77 -2.95 7.99
C VAL A 27 -4.00 -3.74 7.56
N ILE A 28 -3.79 -4.70 6.65
CA ILE A 28 -4.84 -5.60 6.18
C ILE A 28 -4.70 -6.93 6.89
N VAL A 29 -5.70 -7.29 7.69
CA VAL A 29 -5.80 -8.61 8.33
C VAL A 29 -6.66 -9.50 7.45
N LEU A 30 -6.11 -10.63 7.00
CA LEU A 30 -6.87 -11.58 6.19
C LEU A 30 -8.01 -12.19 7.02
N GLN A 31 -9.22 -12.15 6.45
CA GLN A 31 -10.42 -12.69 7.07
C GLN A 31 -10.95 -13.86 6.24
N LYS A 32 -11.29 -14.97 6.91
CA LYS A 32 -11.83 -16.15 6.23
C LYS A 32 -13.12 -15.80 5.49
N GLY A 33 -13.18 -16.11 4.20
CA GLY A 33 -14.34 -15.83 3.35
C GLY A 33 -14.37 -14.44 2.73
N LYS A 34 -13.47 -13.53 3.10
CA LYS A 34 -13.35 -12.20 2.49
C LYS A 34 -12.15 -12.14 1.56
N LYS A 35 -12.34 -11.60 0.36
CA LYS A 35 -11.25 -11.42 -0.61
C LYS A 35 -10.41 -10.19 -0.25
N LEU A 36 -9.11 -10.26 -0.56
CA LEU A 36 -8.26 -9.07 -0.52
C LEU A 36 -8.78 -8.01 -1.50
N GLY A 37 -9.14 -8.43 -2.71
CA GLY A 37 -9.74 -7.56 -3.74
C GLY A 37 -8.85 -6.41 -4.21
N LEU A 38 -7.53 -6.60 -4.18
CA LEU A 38 -6.53 -5.61 -4.58
C LEU A 38 -5.90 -6.01 -5.92
N GLY A 39 -5.90 -5.09 -6.89
CA GLY A 39 -5.07 -5.19 -8.08
C GLY A 39 -4.02 -4.09 -8.08
N ILE A 40 -2.79 -4.45 -8.44
CA ILE A 40 -1.67 -3.53 -8.56
C ILE A 40 -1.13 -3.50 -9.99
N ARG A 41 -0.55 -2.36 -10.37
CA ARG A 41 0.13 -2.19 -11.65
C ARG A 41 1.48 -1.50 -11.44
N HIS A 42 2.50 -2.00 -12.12
CA HIS A 42 3.79 -1.33 -12.21
C HIS A 42 3.81 -0.32 -13.36
N VAL A 43 4.06 0.97 -13.06
CA VAL A 43 4.13 2.06 -14.04
C VAL A 43 5.20 3.06 -13.61
N GLN A 44 6.14 3.40 -14.51
CA GLN A 44 7.16 4.43 -14.27
C GLN A 44 7.91 4.26 -12.93
N ASN A 45 8.36 3.05 -12.63
CA ASN A 45 9.06 2.68 -11.39
C ASN A 45 8.23 2.93 -10.12
N ARG A 46 6.91 2.78 -10.23
CA ARG A 46 5.97 2.86 -9.12
C ARG A 46 4.99 1.69 -9.19
N VAL A 47 4.64 1.16 -8.03
CA VAL A 47 3.51 0.24 -7.90
C VAL A 47 2.30 1.04 -7.46
N LEU A 48 1.25 1.00 -8.28
CA LEU A 48 0.01 1.72 -8.06
C LEU A 48 -1.13 0.74 -7.85
N VAL A 49 -2.08 1.11 -7.01
CA VAL A 49 -3.37 0.42 -6.89
C VAL A 49 -4.17 0.67 -8.16
N SER A 50 -4.37 -0.38 -8.96
CA SER A 50 -5.04 -0.31 -10.26
C SER A 50 -6.45 -0.90 -10.26
N LYS A 51 -6.80 -1.70 -9.25
CA LYS A 51 -8.14 -2.25 -9.07
C LYS A 51 -8.45 -2.39 -7.58
N ILE A 52 -9.68 -2.09 -7.21
CA ILE A 52 -10.26 -2.42 -5.92
C ILE A 52 -11.60 -3.10 -6.15
N GLU A 53 -11.81 -4.28 -5.59
CA GLU A 53 -13.09 -4.98 -5.66
C GLU A 53 -14.04 -4.47 -4.57
N ALA A 54 -15.31 -4.29 -4.91
CA ALA A 54 -16.35 -3.96 -3.93
C ALA A 54 -16.42 -5.06 -2.85
N ASP A 55 -16.75 -4.66 -1.63
CA ASP A 55 -16.86 -5.54 -0.44
C ASP A 55 -15.59 -6.34 -0.10
N SER A 56 -14.44 -5.92 -0.61
CA SER A 56 -13.14 -6.52 -0.30
C SER A 56 -12.44 -5.87 0.89
N LEU A 57 -11.39 -6.51 1.39
CA LEU A 57 -10.54 -5.93 2.44
C LEU A 57 -9.83 -4.66 1.97
N ALA A 58 -9.40 -4.61 0.70
CA ALA A 58 -8.73 -3.44 0.14
C ALA A 58 -9.65 -2.22 0.01
N ALA A 59 -10.93 -2.43 -0.29
CA ALA A 59 -11.93 -1.35 -0.41
C ALA A 59 -12.14 -0.57 0.88
N GLU A 60 -11.75 -1.15 2.02
CA GLU A 60 -11.90 -0.48 3.28
C GLU A 60 -10.74 0.51 3.56
N CYS A 61 -9.52 0.24 3.09
CA CYS A 61 -8.32 0.99 3.46
C CYS A 61 -7.54 1.66 2.33
N LEU A 62 -7.79 1.28 1.07
CA LEU A 62 -7.03 1.76 -0.09
C LEU A 62 -7.95 2.45 -1.09
N HIS A 63 -7.37 3.32 -1.92
CA HIS A 63 -8.04 3.95 -3.04
C HIS A 63 -7.34 3.65 -4.37
N LEU A 64 -8.09 3.71 -5.46
CA LEU A 64 -7.51 3.61 -6.81
C LEU A 64 -6.51 4.74 -7.03
N GLY A 65 -5.34 4.39 -7.57
CA GLY A 65 -4.23 5.31 -7.82
C GLY A 65 -3.26 5.47 -6.65
N ASP A 66 -3.56 4.93 -5.47
CA ASP A 66 -2.63 4.96 -4.34
C ASP A 66 -1.29 4.31 -4.72
N ARG A 67 -0.20 4.93 -4.29
CA ARG A 67 1.15 4.40 -4.50
C ARG A 67 1.56 3.53 -3.32
N VAL A 68 1.92 2.29 -3.63
CA VAL A 68 2.53 1.39 -2.65
C VAL A 68 4.02 1.69 -2.55
N CYS A 69 4.47 2.04 -1.35
CA CYS A 69 5.88 2.39 -1.08
C CYS A 69 6.63 1.23 -0.40
N GLU A 70 5.95 0.44 0.42
CA GLU A 70 6.52 -0.68 1.18
C GLU A 70 5.42 -1.71 1.44
N VAL A 71 5.77 -3.00 1.43
CA VAL A 71 4.89 -4.10 1.87
C VAL A 71 5.64 -4.97 2.85
N GLY A 72 5.16 -5.05 4.09
CA GLY A 72 5.71 -5.95 5.09
C GLY A 72 7.18 -5.71 5.45
N GLY A 73 7.66 -4.46 5.43
CA GLY A 73 9.06 -4.12 5.67
C GLY A 73 9.92 -4.09 4.41
N THR A 74 9.40 -4.54 3.27
CA THR A 74 10.17 -4.52 2.01
C THR A 74 9.75 -3.36 1.13
N VAL A 75 10.72 -2.50 0.82
CA VAL A 75 10.51 -1.31 -0.01
C VAL A 75 10.17 -1.71 -1.43
N VAL A 76 9.08 -1.15 -1.94
CA VAL A 76 8.67 -1.32 -3.33
C VAL A 76 9.39 -0.24 -4.15
N SER A 77 10.62 -0.54 -4.57
CA SER A 77 11.47 0.34 -5.39
C SER A 77 12.30 -0.43 -6.41
N ASP A 78 12.75 0.26 -7.45
CA ASP A 78 13.68 -0.23 -8.47
C ASP A 78 15.06 -0.65 -7.91
N LYS A 79 15.44 -0.18 -6.71
CA LYS A 79 16.78 -0.43 -6.12
C LYS A 79 16.84 -1.62 -5.14
N GLY A 80 15.73 -2.28 -4.85
CA GLY A 80 15.69 -3.46 -3.99
C GLY A 80 14.61 -4.40 -4.47
N GLY A 81 15.02 -5.56 -4.99
CA GLY A 81 14.17 -6.50 -5.72
C GLY A 81 12.92 -6.91 -4.97
N PHE A 82 11.79 -6.30 -5.33
CA PHE A 82 10.47 -6.87 -5.10
C PHE A 82 9.98 -7.44 -6.42
N HIS A 83 10.25 -8.74 -6.63
CA HIS A 83 9.69 -9.51 -7.71
C HIS A 83 8.43 -10.20 -7.18
N ILE A 84 7.27 -9.75 -7.64
CA ILE A 84 5.98 -10.43 -7.48
C ILE A 84 5.82 -11.55 -8.50
#